data_AF-A0A3S9Z8T8-F1
#
_entry.id   AF-A0A3S9Z8T8-F1
#
_cell.length_a   1.000
_cell.length_b   1.000
_cell.length_c   1.000
_cell.angle_alpha   90.00
_cell.angle_beta   90.00
_cell.angle_gamma   90.00
#
_symmetry.space_group_name_H-M   'P 1'
#
loop_
_entity.id
_entity.type
_entity.pdbx_description
1 polymer ?
#
loop_
_entity_poly.entity_id
_entity_poly.type
_entity_poly.pdbx_seq_one_letter_code
_entity_poly.pdbx_strand_id
1 'polypeptide(L)'
;MPLTRSSIRTTTEAYLARHPHERDSLAGLMSLLDGAADPADRATLPGHVTCGAAVIDREQRVLHIGHRSTGLLLNPGGHMEGDRTLVAAALREVCEETGLRPGDLCLTPQFLGAPDWGRVGVHTLLLGAR
;
A
#
# COMPACT_ATOMS: atom_id res chain seq x y z
N MET A 1 15.76 -10.37 -2.09
CA MET A 1 15.09 -10.93 -0.90
C MET A 1 13.61 -10.64 -1.01
N PRO A 2 12.73 -11.59 -0.68
CA PRO A 2 11.29 -11.35 -0.62
C PRO A 2 10.95 -10.33 0.47
N LEU A 3 9.76 -9.73 0.40
CA LEU A 3 9.21 -8.92 1.48
C LEU A 3 9.26 -9.72 2.80
N THR A 4 9.81 -9.13 3.85
CA THR A 4 9.90 -9.80 5.15
C THR A 4 8.89 -9.23 6.14
N ARG A 5 8.43 -10.07 7.07
CA ARG A 5 7.71 -9.64 8.28
C ARG A 5 8.34 -8.43 8.98
N SER A 6 9.67 -8.44 9.10
CA SER A 6 10.42 -7.36 9.72
C SER A 6 10.25 -6.04 8.96
N SER A 7 10.26 -6.08 7.61
CA SER A 7 10.03 -4.88 6.79
C SER A 7 8.62 -4.32 6.97
N ILE A 8 7.60 -5.18 7.07
CA ILE A 8 6.22 -4.75 7.33
C ILE A 8 6.15 -4.11 8.72
N ARG A 9 6.69 -4.78 9.74
CA ARG A 9 6.73 -4.27 11.12
C ARG A 9 7.41 -2.91 11.21
N THR A 10 8.60 -2.76 10.65
CA THR A 10 9.33 -1.47 10.66
C THR A 10 8.51 -0.36 10.00
N THR A 11 7.80 -0.67 8.90
CA THR A 11 6.92 0.30 8.23
C THR A 11 5.74 0.69 9.13
N THR A 12 5.08 -0.29 9.75
CA THR A 12 3.97 -0.06 10.68
C THR A 12 4.39 0.72 11.93
N GLU A 13 5.55 0.41 12.51
CA GLU A 13 6.09 1.12 13.66
C GLU A 13 6.44 2.58 13.32
N ALA A 14 7.05 2.82 12.16
CA ALA A 14 7.33 4.18 11.67
C ALA A 14 6.04 4.98 11.39
N TYR A 15 4.96 4.30 10.99
CA TYR A 15 3.64 4.91 10.86
C TYR A 15 3.05 5.26 12.23
N LEU A 16 3.02 4.32 13.17
CA LEU A 16 2.48 4.49 14.52
C LEU A 16 3.27 5.51 15.37
N ALA A 17 4.55 5.73 15.05
CA ALA A 17 5.34 6.80 15.65
C ALA A 17 4.79 8.20 15.27
N ARG A 18 4.24 8.36 14.06
CA ARG A 18 3.62 9.60 13.58
C ARG A 18 2.12 9.68 13.90
N HIS A 19 1.45 8.53 13.97
CA HIS A 19 0.00 8.41 14.19
C HIS A 19 -0.30 7.53 15.41
N PRO A 20 0.09 7.94 16.64
CA PRO A 20 -0.03 7.09 17.82
C PRO A 20 -1.47 6.75 18.20
N HIS A 21 -2.46 7.53 17.76
CA HIS A 21 -3.89 7.29 18.02
C HIS A 21 -4.48 6.14 17.21
N GLU A 22 -3.78 5.64 16.18
CA GLU A 22 -4.22 4.50 15.36
C GLU A 22 -3.67 3.16 15.84
N ARG A 23 -3.00 3.12 17.00
CA ARG A 23 -2.42 1.89 17.58
C ARG A 23 -3.47 0.79 17.72
N ASP A 24 -4.65 1.13 18.26
CA ASP A 24 -5.71 0.16 18.48
C ASP A 24 -6.25 -0.40 17.16
N SER A 25 -6.42 0.47 16.16
CA SER A 25 -6.84 0.08 14.80
C SER A 25 -5.85 -0.87 14.12
N LEU A 26 -4.56 -0.77 14.44
CA LEU A 26 -3.49 -1.61 13.88
C LEU A 26 -3.09 -2.79 14.78
N ALA A 27 -3.74 -2.99 15.92
CA ALA A 27 -3.43 -4.08 16.85
C ALA A 27 -3.57 -5.48 16.20
N GLY A 28 -4.56 -5.64 15.31
CA GLY A 28 -4.77 -6.88 14.57
C GLY A 28 -3.60 -7.22 13.64
N LEU A 29 -3.06 -6.21 12.94
CA LEU A 29 -1.86 -6.38 12.12
C LEU A 29 -0.64 -6.73 12.97
N MET A 30 -0.44 -6.04 14.10
CA MET A 30 0.69 -6.34 14.99
C MET A 30 0.62 -7.79 15.50
N SER A 31 -0.57 -8.25 15.89
CA SER A 31 -0.82 -9.64 16.30
C SER A 31 -0.54 -10.63 15.16
N LEU A 32 -0.94 -10.31 13.92
CA LEU A 32 -0.61 -11.12 12.74
C LEU A 32 0.91 -11.21 12.53
N LEU A 33 1.63 -10.10 12.70
CA LEU A 33 3.08 -10.05 12.55
C LEU A 33 3.82 -10.81 13.65
N ASP A 34 3.22 -10.95 14.84
CA ASP A 34 3.74 -11.79 15.95
C ASP A 34 3.45 -13.28 15.76
N GLY A 35 2.49 -13.63 14.90
CA GLY A 35 2.11 -15.02 14.59
C GLY A 35 3.02 -15.73 13.57
N ALA A 36 2.66 -16.98 13.26
CA ALA A 36 3.41 -17.83 12.33
C ALA A 36 2.93 -17.80 10.86
N ALA A 37 1.65 -17.47 10.61
CA ALA A 37 1.06 -17.49 9.27
C ALA A 37 1.64 -16.40 8.35
N ASP A 38 1.87 -16.61 7.05
CA ASP A 38 2.45 -15.55 6.21
C ASP A 38 1.51 -14.33 6.10
N PRO A 39 1.90 -13.12 6.54
CA PRO A 39 1.05 -11.94 6.47
C PRO A 39 0.76 -11.52 5.03
N ALA A 40 1.55 -11.95 4.05
CA ALA A 40 1.37 -11.59 2.64
C ALA A 40 0.46 -12.59 1.88
N ASP A 41 0.16 -13.75 2.47
CA ASP A 41 -0.69 -14.75 1.85
C ASP A 41 -2.17 -14.38 2.00
N ARG A 42 -2.89 -14.30 0.88
CA ARG A 42 -4.32 -14.02 0.82
C ARG A 42 -5.20 -15.05 1.53
N ALA A 43 -4.66 -16.24 1.82
CA ALA A 43 -5.34 -17.28 2.57
C ALA A 43 -5.23 -17.08 4.09
N THR A 44 -4.42 -16.13 4.55
CA THR A 44 -4.22 -15.86 5.98
C THR A 44 -5.42 -15.13 6.57
N LEU A 45 -6.00 -15.72 7.62
CA LEU A 45 -7.16 -15.20 8.35
C LEU A 45 -6.75 -14.73 9.77
N PRO A 46 -7.46 -13.74 10.36
CA PRO A 46 -8.63 -13.04 9.82
C PRO A 46 -8.27 -11.93 8.82
N GLY A 47 -7.00 -11.79 8.44
CA GLY A 47 -6.61 -10.84 7.42
C GLY A 47 -5.14 -10.94 7.06
N HIS A 48 -4.80 -10.29 5.96
CA HIS A 48 -3.47 -10.27 5.37
C HIS A 48 -3.14 -8.87 4.86
N VAL A 49 -1.89 -8.68 4.51
CA VAL A 49 -1.34 -7.43 4.00
C VAL A 49 -1.62 -7.34 2.51
N THR A 50 -2.23 -6.24 2.13
CA THR A 50 -2.38 -5.80 0.75
C THR A 50 -1.57 -4.52 0.54
N CYS A 51 -1.43 -4.14 -0.72
CA CYS A 51 -0.75 -2.92 -1.12
C CYS A 51 -1.65 -2.12 -2.05
N GLY A 52 -1.48 -0.81 -2.05
CA GLY A 52 -2.21 0.08 -2.95
C GLY A 52 -1.44 1.36 -3.18
N ALA A 53 -1.90 2.16 -4.12
CA ALA A 53 -1.26 3.38 -4.56
C ALA A 53 -2.31 4.47 -4.79
N ALA A 54 -2.24 5.59 -4.06
CA ALA A 54 -2.88 6.80 -4.57
C ALA A 54 -1.96 7.38 -5.64
N VAL A 55 -2.38 7.37 -6.90
CA VAL A 55 -1.65 7.94 -8.04
C VAL A 55 -2.13 9.36 -8.29
N ILE A 56 -1.25 10.35 -8.13
CA ILE A 56 -1.62 11.77 -8.17
C ILE A 56 -0.94 12.46 -9.35
N ASP A 57 -1.67 13.19 -10.18
CA ASP A 57 -1.09 13.95 -11.29
C ASP A 57 -0.61 15.36 -10.89
N ARG A 58 -0.15 16.14 -11.88
CA ARG A 58 0.32 17.53 -11.68
C ARG A 58 -0.78 18.53 -11.32
N GLU A 59 -2.05 18.14 -11.41
CA GLU A 59 -3.21 18.98 -11.08
C GLU A 59 -3.85 18.52 -9.75
N GLN A 60 -3.15 17.70 -8.95
CA GLN A 60 -3.65 17.06 -7.71
C GLN A 60 -4.85 16.14 -7.93
N ARG A 61 -5.07 15.63 -9.14
CA ARG A 61 -6.13 14.65 -9.38
C ARG A 61 -5.65 13.27 -8.96
N VAL A 62 -6.50 12.55 -8.23
CA VAL A 62 -6.23 11.18 -7.79
C VAL A 62 -6.87 10.20 -8.77
N LEU A 63 -6.05 9.35 -9.38
CA LEU A 63 -6.51 8.28 -10.24
C LEU A 63 -7.20 7.20 -9.40
N HIS A 64 -8.44 6.88 -9.80
CA HIS A 64 -9.18 5.75 -9.29
C HIS A 64 -9.49 4.78 -10.42
N ILE A 65 -9.58 3.50 -10.08
CA ILE A 65 -10.07 2.44 -10.95
C ILE A 65 -11.52 2.10 -10.58
N GLY A 66 -12.33 1.77 -11.59
CA GLY A 66 -13.68 1.26 -11.38
C GLY A 66 -13.64 -0.24 -11.06
N HIS A 67 -13.84 -0.60 -9.80
CA HIS A 67 -13.77 -1.98 -9.37
C HIS A 67 -15.02 -2.76 -9.82
N ARG A 68 -14.85 -3.63 -10.82
CA ARG A 68 -15.95 -4.27 -11.55
C ARG A 68 -16.93 -5.05 -10.67
N SER A 69 -16.46 -5.69 -9.60
CA SER A 69 -17.32 -6.55 -8.76
C SER A 69 -18.03 -5.80 -7.64
N THR A 70 -17.54 -4.63 -7.22
CA THR A 70 -18.18 -3.81 -6.18
C THR A 70 -18.88 -2.57 -6.73
N GLY A 71 -18.54 -2.15 -7.95
CA GLY A 71 -19.02 -0.90 -8.56
C GLY A 71 -18.41 0.36 -7.94
N LEU A 72 -17.43 0.23 -7.04
CA LEU A 72 -16.79 1.36 -6.36
C LEU A 72 -15.63 1.93 -7.17
N LEU A 73 -15.31 3.20 -6.95
CA LEU A 73 -14.05 3.82 -7.36
C LEU A 73 -13.02 3.60 -6.25
N LEU A 74 -11.92 2.92 -6.56
CA LEU A 74 -10.86 2.60 -5.60
C LEU A 74 -9.51 3.06 -6.13
N ASN A 75 -8.55 3.27 -5.23
CA ASN A 75 -7.15 3.37 -5.62
C ASN A 75 -6.68 2.03 -6.23
N PRO A 76 -5.78 2.04 -7.23
CA PRO A 76 -5.15 0.81 -7.70
C PRO A 76 -4.45 0.07 -6.55
N GLY A 77 -4.56 -1.26 -6.53
CA GLY A 77 -3.99 -2.05 -5.45
C GLY A 77 -4.52 -3.47 -5.36
N GLY A 78 -3.78 -4.31 -4.65
CA GLY A 78 -4.05 -5.72 -4.58
C GLY A 78 -3.13 -6.48 -3.63
N HIS A 79 -2.96 -7.76 -3.94
CA HIS A 79 -2.23 -8.70 -3.09
C HIS A 79 -0.74 -8.63 -3.36
N MET A 80 0.04 -9.18 -2.44
CA MET A 80 1.46 -9.41 -2.68
C MET A 80 1.62 -10.65 -3.58
N GLU A 81 2.41 -10.56 -4.64
CA GLU A 81 2.65 -11.66 -5.59
C GLU A 81 4.15 -12.00 -5.68
N GLY A 82 4.76 -12.34 -4.53
CA GLY A 82 6.21 -12.58 -4.45
C GLY A 82 7.06 -11.31 -4.55
N ASP A 83 6.43 -10.15 -4.46
CA ASP A 83 7.09 -8.85 -4.54
C ASP A 83 8.11 -8.66 -3.40
N ARG A 84 9.18 -7.93 -3.71
CA ARG A 84 10.29 -7.72 -2.76
C ARG A 84 10.00 -6.63 -1.72
N THR A 85 9.12 -5.69 -2.03
CA THR A 85 8.75 -4.55 -1.18
C THR A 85 7.28 -4.19 -1.37
N LEU A 86 6.66 -3.54 -0.36
CA LEU A 86 5.28 -3.05 -0.46
C LEU A 86 5.12 -2.06 -1.63
N VAL A 87 6.13 -1.24 -1.87
CA VAL A 87 6.17 -0.28 -2.98
C VAL A 87 6.24 -0.99 -4.33
N ALA A 88 7.01 -2.08 -4.44
CA ALA A 88 7.10 -2.84 -5.69
C ALA A 88 5.74 -3.48 -6.04
N ALA A 89 5.05 -4.03 -5.04
CA ALA A 89 3.71 -4.58 -5.25
C ALA A 89 2.70 -3.50 -5.64
N ALA A 90 2.69 -2.35 -4.94
CA ALA A 90 1.80 -1.24 -5.29
C ALA A 90 2.08 -0.71 -6.71
N LEU A 91 3.34 -0.63 -7.12
CA LEU A 91 3.72 -0.23 -8.47
C LEU A 91 3.25 -1.23 -9.53
N ARG A 92 3.38 -2.53 -9.26
CA ARG A 92 2.88 -3.60 -10.14
C ARG A 92 1.37 -3.47 -10.33
N GLU A 93 0.61 -3.38 -9.24
CA GLU A 93 -0.86 -3.25 -9.28
C GLU A 93 -1.29 -2.00 -10.08
N VAL A 94 -0.64 -0.85 -9.88
CA VAL A 94 -0.89 0.35 -10.70
C VAL A 94 -0.69 0.04 -12.18
N CYS A 95 0.43 -0.58 -12.55
CA CYS A 95 0.73 -0.88 -13.94
C CYS A 95 -0.29 -1.86 -14.55
N GLU A 96 -0.68 -2.90 -13.81
CA GLU A 96 -1.62 -3.93 -14.27
C GLU A 96 -3.05 -3.40 -14.42
N GLU A 97 -3.51 -2.59 -13.47
CA GLU A 97 -4.91 -2.11 -13.45
C GLU A 97 -5.14 -0.85 -14.29
N THR A 98 -4.09 -0.08 -14.61
CA THR A 98 -4.21 1.20 -15.31
C THR A 98 -3.51 1.23 -16.68
N GLY A 99 -2.59 0.30 -16.93
CA GLY A 99 -1.75 0.30 -18.14
C GLY A 99 -0.62 1.34 -18.14
N LEU A 100 -0.44 2.11 -17.07
CA LEU A 100 0.68 3.06 -16.94
C LEU A 100 2.01 2.31 -16.86
N ARG A 101 3.06 2.87 -17.47
CA ARG A 101 4.39 2.26 -17.44
C ARG A 101 5.15 2.71 -16.18
N PRO A 102 6.01 1.87 -15.59
CA PRO A 102 6.81 2.25 -14.42
C PRO A 102 7.63 3.54 -14.61
N GLY A 103 8.11 3.80 -15.83
CA GLY A 103 8.87 5.03 -16.15
C GLY A 103 8.03 6.31 -16.20
N ASP A 104 6.70 6.18 -16.30
CA ASP A 104 5.76 7.30 -16.24
C ASP A 104 5.40 7.65 -14.77
N LEU A 105 5.79 6.77 -13.83
CA LEU A 105 5.52 6.88 -12.40
C LEU A 105 6.79 7.24 -11.64
N CYS A 106 6.62 7.88 -10.50
CA CYS A 106 7.70 8.12 -9.58
C CYS A 106 7.18 8.11 -8.14
N LEU A 107 8.08 7.90 -7.19
CA LEU A 107 7.74 8.13 -5.80
C LEU A 107 7.76 9.65 -5.57
N THR A 108 6.77 10.15 -4.84
CA THR A 108 6.77 11.51 -4.30
C THR A 108 7.02 11.45 -2.80
N PRO A 109 8.29 11.54 -2.37
CA PRO A 109 8.62 11.72 -0.95
C PRO A 109 7.93 12.96 -0.34
N GLN A 110 7.57 13.93 -1.19
CA GLN A 110 7.06 15.26 -0.84
C GLN A 110 5.69 15.23 -0.14
N PHE A 111 4.92 14.16 -0.31
CA PHE A 111 3.66 14.00 0.41
C PHE A 111 3.81 13.21 1.74
N LEU A 112 5.05 12.99 2.22
CA LEU A 112 5.31 12.50 3.58
C LEU A 112 5.40 13.65 4.61
N GLY A 113 5.33 14.93 4.20
CA GLY A 113 5.54 16.08 5.09
C GLY A 113 5.10 17.49 4.63
N ALA A 114 4.22 17.63 3.63
CA ALA A 114 3.69 18.91 3.08
C ALA A 114 4.67 19.76 2.21
N PRO A 115 4.14 20.81 1.53
CA PRO A 115 3.88 20.88 0.10
C PRO A 115 5.10 21.35 -0.71
N ASP A 116 5.33 20.77 -1.89
CA ASP A 116 5.74 21.46 -3.13
C ASP A 116 6.05 20.44 -4.25
N TRP A 117 5.91 20.89 -5.48
CA TRP A 117 5.49 20.11 -6.65
C TRP A 117 6.62 19.55 -7.53
N GLY A 118 6.35 18.44 -8.25
CA GLY A 118 7.20 18.05 -9.39
C GLY A 118 6.96 16.69 -10.07
N ARG A 119 6.25 15.73 -9.47
CA ARG A 119 6.23 14.33 -9.95
C ARG A 119 4.95 13.59 -9.54
N VAL A 120 4.48 12.65 -10.37
CA VAL A 120 3.29 11.83 -10.10
C VAL A 120 3.55 10.97 -8.88
N GLY A 121 2.68 11.00 -7.87
CA GLY A 121 2.94 10.34 -6.59
C GLY A 121 2.30 8.98 -6.45
N VAL A 122 2.99 8.01 -5.84
CA VAL A 122 2.45 6.72 -5.42
C VAL A 122 2.43 6.68 -3.89
N HIS A 123 1.23 6.63 -3.31
CA HIS A 123 1.05 6.49 -1.86
C HIS A 123 0.72 5.05 -1.47
N THR A 124 1.66 4.38 -0.79
CA THR A 124 1.45 3.04 -0.24
C THR A 124 1.10 3.09 1.24
N LEU A 125 -0.18 2.95 1.57
CA LEU A 125 -0.64 2.25 2.78
C LEU A 125 -2.15 1.99 2.69
N LEU A 126 -2.55 0.72 2.59
CA LEU A 126 -3.88 0.27 2.98
C LEU A 126 -3.72 -1.13 3.54
N LEU A 127 -3.62 -1.21 4.87
CA LEU A 127 -3.66 -2.46 5.62
C LEU A 127 -5.13 -2.76 5.88
N GLY A 128 -5.76 -3.49 4.96
CA GLY A 128 -7.15 -3.90 5.09
C GLY A 128 -7.25 -5.38 5.44
N ALA A 129 -7.66 -5.69 6.67
CA ALA A 129 -8.33 -6.96 6.94
C ALA A 129 -9.71 -6.91 6.25
N ARG A 130 -10.07 -7.97 5.52
CA ARG A 130 -11.47 -8.22 5.15
C ARG A 130 -12.07 -9.20 6.13
#